data_AF-A0A6I3U943-F1
#
_entry.id   AF-A0A6I3U943-F1
#
_cell.length_a   1.000
_cell.length_b   1.000
_cell.length_c   1.000
_cell.angle_alpha   90.00
_cell.angle_beta   90.00
_cell.angle_gamma   90.00
#
_symmetry.space_group_name_H-M   'P 1'
#
loop_
_entity.id
_entity.type
_entity.pdbx_description
1 polymer ?
#
loop_
_entity_poly.entity_id
_entity_poly.type
_entity_poly.pdbx_seq_one_letter_code
_entity_poly.pdbx_strand_id
1 'polypeptide(L)'
;ISASERKTHFGEIYCGLDPQQATYESDRCVYCAEKANCNWHCPLHNAIPDYIRLVQEGKIIEAAELCHQTSSLPEICGRVCPQDRLCEGACTL
;
A
#
# COMPACT_ATOMS: atom_id res chain seq x y z
N ILE A 1 9.75 -6.48 16.07
CA ILE A 1 9.81 -6.68 17.54
C ILE A 1 9.27 -8.06 17.90
N SER A 2 9.87 -8.76 18.87
CA SER A 2 9.37 -10.09 19.26
C SER A 2 8.03 -10.00 19.98
N ALA A 3 7.27 -11.11 19.99
CA ALA A 3 5.96 -11.17 20.67
C ALA A 3 6.06 -10.98 22.19
N SER A 4 7.20 -11.32 22.80
CA SER A 4 7.49 -11.06 24.22
C SER A 4 7.77 -9.59 24.49
N GLU A 5 8.53 -8.92 23.64
CA GLU A 5 8.89 -7.51 23.81
C GLU A 5 7.68 -6.59 23.62
N ARG A 6 6.84 -6.82 22.60
CA ARG A 6 5.69 -5.95 22.32
C ARG A 6 4.60 -5.93 23.40
N LYS A 7 4.71 -6.78 24.44
CA LYS A 7 3.81 -6.78 25.60
C LYS A 7 4.15 -5.70 26.62
N THR A 8 5.37 -5.17 26.59
CA THR A 8 5.88 -4.28 27.64
C THR A 8 5.87 -2.80 27.24
N HIS A 9 5.52 -2.47 25.99
CA HIS A 9 5.47 -1.11 25.47
C HIS A 9 4.41 -0.96 24.37
N PHE A 10 4.06 0.28 24.04
CA PHE A 10 3.06 0.65 23.02
C PHE A 10 3.70 1.05 21.67
N GLY A 11 4.82 0.43 21.33
CA GLY A 11 5.51 0.70 20.07
C GLY A 11 4.79 0.07 18.87
N GLU A 12 5.05 0.60 17.68
CA GLU A 12 4.52 0.02 16.43
C GLU A 12 5.04 -1.42 16.24
N ILE A 13 4.13 -2.33 15.87
CA ILE A 13 4.45 -3.75 15.74
C ILE A 13 5.08 -4.03 14.38
N TYR A 14 4.53 -3.42 13.33
CA TYR A 14 4.98 -3.58 11.96
C TYR A 14 6.07 -2.56 11.64
N CYS A 15 7.09 -3.01 10.91
CA CYS A 15 8.07 -2.11 10.32
C CYS A 15 7.66 -1.84 8.86
N GLY A 16 7.86 -0.61 8.40
CA GLY A 16 7.70 -0.30 6.98
C GLY A 16 8.67 -1.12 6.13
N LEU A 17 8.36 -1.23 4.84
CA LEU A 17 9.24 -1.86 3.86
C LEU A 17 10.51 -1.02 3.70
N ASP A 18 11.67 -1.66 3.70
CA ASP A 18 12.88 -1.03 3.21
C ASP A 18 12.80 -0.81 1.68
N PRO A 19 13.68 0.01 1.08
CA PRO A 19 13.61 0.29 -0.35
C PRO A 19 13.70 -0.97 -1.24
N GLN A 20 14.50 -1.96 -0.85
CA GLN A 20 14.66 -3.19 -1.62
C GLN A 20 13.40 -4.05 -1.55
N GLN A 21 12.80 -4.16 -0.36
CA GLN A 21 11.52 -4.83 -0.15
C GLN A 21 10.39 -4.12 -0.90
N ALA A 22 10.35 -2.78 -0.88
CA ALA A 22 9.34 -2.00 -1.59
C ALA A 22 9.42 -2.22 -3.10
N THR A 23 10.63 -2.21 -3.68
CA THR A 23 10.83 -2.56 -5.09
C THR A 23 10.37 -3.99 -5.39
N TYR A 24 10.80 -4.97 -4.59
CA TYR A 24 10.40 -6.37 -4.78
C TYR A 24 8.88 -6.59 -4.71
N GLU A 25 8.19 -5.98 -3.73
CA GLU A 25 6.74 -6.09 -3.61
C GLU A 25 6.02 -5.34 -4.75
N SER A 26 6.58 -4.22 -5.23
CA SER A 26 6.02 -3.50 -6.38
C SER A 26 6.10 -4.30 -7.69
N ASP A 27 7.16 -5.10 -7.87
CA ASP A 27 7.34 -5.97 -9.04
C ASP A 27 6.29 -7.08 -9.17
N ARG A 28 5.63 -7.43 -8.05
CA ARG A 28 4.58 -8.45 -8.06
C ARG A 28 3.30 -7.96 -8.75
N CYS A 29 3.08 -6.65 -8.83
CA CYS A 29 1.88 -6.10 -9.45
C CYS A 29 1.84 -6.40 -10.95
N VAL A 30 0.76 -7.04 -11.42
CA VAL A 30 0.61 -7.41 -12.84
C VAL A 30 -0.03 -6.30 -13.71
N TYR A 31 -0.19 -5.10 -13.16
CA TYR A 31 -0.77 -3.92 -13.82
C TYR A 31 -2.07 -4.23 -14.59
N CYS A 32 -3.15 -4.54 -13.87
CA CYS A 32 -4.46 -4.90 -14.45
C CYS A 32 -5.18 -3.75 -15.21
N ALA A 33 -4.57 -2.56 -15.30
CA ALA A 33 -5.08 -1.36 -15.97
C ALA A 33 -6.57 -1.10 -15.67
N GLU A 34 -7.42 -0.99 -16.69
CA GLU A 34 -8.85 -0.69 -16.57
C GLU A 34 -9.65 -1.71 -15.74
N LYS A 35 -9.12 -2.94 -15.56
CA LYS A 35 -9.74 -4.01 -14.77
C LYS A 35 -9.11 -4.17 -13.38
N ALA A 36 -8.51 -3.11 -12.84
CA ALA A 36 -7.91 -3.13 -11.51
C ALA A 36 -8.98 -3.21 -10.40
N ASN A 37 -9.32 -4.43 -9.99
CA ASN A 37 -10.28 -4.68 -8.91
C ASN A 37 -9.86 -4.01 -7.59
N CYS A 38 -8.56 -3.89 -7.33
CA CYS A 38 -8.02 -3.21 -6.16
C CYS A 38 -8.40 -1.71 -6.11
N ASN A 39 -8.48 -1.04 -7.26
CA ASN A 39 -8.95 0.35 -7.37
C ASN A 39 -10.46 0.42 -7.12
N TRP A 40 -11.25 -0.46 -7.77
CA TRP A 40 -12.70 -0.49 -7.62
C TRP A 40 -13.20 -0.79 -6.20
N HIS A 41 -12.50 -1.65 -5.46
CA HIS A 41 -12.86 -2.01 -4.08
C HIS A 41 -12.26 -1.06 -3.04
N CYS A 42 -11.39 -0.13 -3.45
CA CYS A 42 -10.97 0.96 -2.60
C CYS A 42 -12.09 2.03 -2.58
N PRO A 43 -12.65 2.39 -1.40
CA PRO A 43 -13.70 3.41 -1.32
C PRO A 43 -13.30 4.80 -1.82
N LEU A 44 -11.99 5.08 -1.91
CA LEU A 44 -11.44 6.34 -2.41
C LEU A 44 -11.06 6.27 -3.90
N HIS A 45 -11.20 5.10 -4.54
CA HIS A 45 -10.77 4.88 -5.92
C HIS A 45 -9.33 5.33 -6.20
N ASN A 46 -8.43 5.01 -5.26
CA ASN A 46 -7.01 5.31 -5.41
C ASN A 46 -6.45 4.64 -6.67
N ALA A 47 -5.55 5.33 -7.38
CA ALA A 47 -4.86 4.81 -8.55
C ALA A 47 -3.75 3.80 -8.18
N ILE A 48 -4.16 2.67 -7.55
CA ILE A 48 -3.27 1.67 -6.95
C ILE A 48 -2.20 1.15 -7.92
N PRO A 49 -2.55 0.67 -9.13
CA PRO A 49 -1.53 0.17 -10.06
C PRO A 49 -0.53 1.24 -10.48
N ASP A 50 -0.97 2.51 -10.57
CA ASP A 50 -0.12 3.60 -11.05
C ASP A 50 0.88 4.06 -9.99
N TYR A 51 0.47 4.21 -8.72
CA TYR A 51 1.45 4.54 -7.68
C TYR A 51 2.39 3.36 -7.40
N ILE A 52 1.95 2.10 -7.55
CA ILE A 52 2.85 0.94 -7.41
C ILE A 52 3.92 0.97 -8.51
N ARG A 53 3.54 1.30 -9.75
CA ARG A 53 4.49 1.49 -10.84
C ARG A 53 5.48 2.63 -10.58
N LEU A 54 5.02 3.74 -10.01
CA LEU A 54 5.91 4.83 -9.61
C LEU A 54 6.91 4.38 -8.52
N VAL A 55 6.48 3.54 -7.57
CA VAL A 55 7.38 2.92 -6.58
C VAL A 55 8.41 2.01 -7.26
N GLN A 56 8.00 1.21 -8.23
CA GLN A 56 8.89 0.36 -9.03
C GLN A 56 9.95 1.19 -9.78
N GLU A 57 9.57 2.35 -10.30
CA GLU A 57 10.47 3.31 -10.96
C GLU A 57 11.34 4.14 -9.98
N GLY A 58 11.20 3.94 -8.66
CA GLY A 58 11.91 4.69 -7.63
C GLY A 58 11.38 6.11 -7.39
N LYS A 59 10.23 6.46 -7.98
CA LYS A 59 9.60 7.78 -7.89
C LYS A 59 8.67 7.89 -6.68
N ILE A 60 9.23 7.73 -5.49
CA ILE A 60 8.47 7.65 -4.23
C ILE A 60 7.65 8.92 -3.94
N ILE A 61 8.19 10.10 -4.25
CA ILE A 61 7.50 11.37 -4.02
C ILE A 61 6.29 11.50 -4.94
N GLU A 62 6.45 11.19 -6.24
CA GLU A 62 5.33 11.19 -7.20
C GLU A 62 4.25 10.17 -6.81
N ALA A 63 4.66 8.98 -6.32
CA ALA A 63 3.74 7.98 -5.81
C ALA A 63 2.94 8.50 -4.60
N ALA A 64 3.60 9.18 -3.66
CA ALA A 64 2.95 9.77 -2.50
C ALA A 64 1.99 10.91 -2.89
N GLU A 65 2.40 11.79 -3.81
CA GLU A 65 1.54 12.85 -4.36
C GLU A 65 0.29 12.27 -5.02
N LEU A 66 0.45 11.20 -5.81
CA LEU A 66 -0.69 10.50 -6.44
C LEU A 66 -1.65 9.93 -5.40
N CYS A 67 -1.15 9.31 -4.32
CA CYS A 67 -1.99 8.87 -3.20
C CYS A 67 -2.73 10.03 -2.53
N HIS A 68 -2.10 11.20 -2.42
CA HIS A 68 -2.70 12.39 -1.80
C HIS A 68 -3.78 13.06 -2.66
N GLN A 69 -3.85 12.77 -3.97
CA GLN A 69 -4.90 13.34 -4.84
C GLN A 69 -6.30 12.83 -4.48
N THR A 70 -6.41 11.58 -4.01
CA THR A 70 -7.69 10.93 -3.68
C THR A 70 -7.86 10.71 -2.17
N SER A 71 -6.80 10.81 -1.37
CA SER A 71 -6.84 10.67 0.09
C SER A 71 -6.12 11.82 0.80
N SER A 72 -6.75 12.43 1.79
CA SER A 72 -6.08 13.42 2.64
C SER A 72 -5.05 12.79 3.60
N LEU A 73 -5.14 11.49 3.88
CA LEU A 73 -4.38 10.79 4.93
C LEU A 73 -3.91 9.38 4.50
N PRO A 74 -3.19 9.23 3.36
CA PRO A 74 -2.74 7.92 2.86
C PRO A 74 -1.87 7.16 3.85
N GLU A 75 -1.07 7.84 4.67
CA GLU A 75 -0.20 7.26 5.70
C GLU A 75 -0.96 6.66 6.88
N ILE A 76 -2.19 7.13 7.13
CA ILE A 76 -3.11 6.56 8.12
C ILE A 76 -3.87 5.41 7.49
N CYS A 77 -4.47 5.61 6.30
CA CYS A 77 -5.20 4.57 5.58
C CYS A 77 -4.33 3.34 5.32
N GLY A 78 -3.06 3.51 4.93
CA GLY A 78 -2.13 2.40 4.71
C GLY A 78 -1.86 1.55 5.97
N ARG A 79 -2.10 2.09 7.17
CA ARG A 79 -1.90 1.38 8.45
C ARG A 79 -3.17 0.77 9.02
N VAL A 80 -4.32 1.45 8.87
CA VAL A 80 -5.55 1.10 9.61
C VAL A 80 -6.68 0.61 8.73
N CYS A 81 -6.59 0.75 7.41
CA CYS A 81 -7.61 0.19 6.52
C CYS A 81 -7.69 -1.33 6.70
N PRO A 82 -8.86 -1.95 6.62
CA PRO A 82 -8.99 -3.40 6.55
C PRO A 82 -8.74 -3.87 5.11
N GLN A 83 -7.47 -3.94 4.69
CA GLN A 83 -7.12 -4.21 3.29
C GLN A 83 -7.58 -5.61 2.84
N ASP A 84 -7.60 -6.58 3.76
CA ASP A 84 -8.07 -7.96 3.57
C ASP A 84 -9.51 -8.06 3.04
N ARG A 85 -10.33 -7.03 3.29
CA ARG A 85 -11.73 -6.95 2.84
C ARG A 85 -11.94 -5.93 1.73
N LEU A 86 -10.90 -5.19 1.36
CA LEU A 86 -10.94 -4.09 0.40
C LEU A 86 -9.98 -4.36 -0.76
N CYS A 87 -8.97 -3.50 -0.94
CA CYS A 87 -8.08 -3.54 -2.09
C CYS A 87 -7.26 -4.84 -2.21
N GLU A 88 -6.73 -5.37 -1.10
CA GLU A 88 -5.96 -6.63 -1.11
C GLU A 88 -6.88 -7.83 -1.26
N GLY A 89 -8.04 -7.84 -0.58
CA GLY A 89 -9.04 -8.91 -0.71
C GLY A 89 -9.63 -9.04 -2.12
N ALA A 90 -9.60 -7.96 -2.90
CA ALA A 90 -10.05 -7.94 -4.30
C ALA A 90 -8.91 -8.07 -5.32
N CYS A 91 -7.65 -8.17 -4.87
CA CYS A 91 -6.51 -8.31 -5.77
C CYS A 91 -6.64 -9.57 -6.63
N THR A 92 -6.11 -9.52 -7.86
CA THR A 92 -6.15 -10.67 -8.78
C THR A 92 -5.16 -11.78 -8.40
N LEU A 93 -4.14 -11.45 -7.61
CA LEU A 93 -3.17 -12.40 -7.05
C LEU A 93 -3.71 -13.01 -5.77
#